data_AF-A0A356TTC0-F1
#
_entry.id   AF-A0A356TTC0-F1
#
_cell.length_a   1.000
_cell.length_b   1.000
_cell.length_c   1.000
_cell.angle_alpha   90.00
_cell.angle_beta   90.00
_cell.angle_gamma   90.00
#
_symmetry.space_group_name_H-M   'P 1'
#
loop_
_entity.id
_entity.type
_entity.pdbx_description
1 polymer ?
#
loop_
_entity_poly.entity_id
_entity_poly.type
_entity_poly.pdbx_seq_one_letter_code
_entity_poly.pdbx_strand_id
1 'polypeptide(L)'
;MSLALVGCPGSNTPPPPPPGDAGLVIDGEVIDFTDTDGDGLCDRTELMWGTDPLLVDTDGDGLTDRVERDFGFAPLEPGSPERGDLIFMTETESGSVQLGIERIVRGEGETYTGGFEALPVDDLLDVDAGGLLEANLASGAIPRENVFEVRAEEAQIVGVFGRTQLVYETRFAFGRNVPRLCARAYPWRYAIKRDDGVLVYLRRFLLVVLPQGRRIDTAEWCVPEGGCI
;
A
#
# COMPACT_ATOMS: atom_id res chain seq x y z
N MET A 1 8.49 8.65 34.22
CA MET A 1 7.89 9.92 33.79
C MET A 1 7.17 9.64 32.49
N SER A 2 5.86 9.89 32.48
CA SER A 2 4.96 9.55 31.38
C SER A 2 5.27 10.45 30.18
N LEU A 3 5.61 9.86 29.03
CA LEU A 3 5.60 10.57 27.75
C LEU A 3 4.14 10.77 27.36
N ALA A 4 3.72 12.03 27.23
CA ALA A 4 2.43 12.39 26.65
C ALA A 4 2.59 12.55 25.12
N LEU A 5 1.68 11.94 24.37
CA LEU A 5 1.50 12.02 22.91
C LEU A 5 1.01 13.43 22.50
N VAL A 6 1.54 14.04 21.43
CA VAL A 6 0.94 15.26 20.81
C VAL A 6 1.33 15.37 19.30
N GLY A 7 0.33 15.53 18.40
CA GLY A 7 0.45 15.77 16.94
C GLY A 7 0.23 17.23 16.49
N CYS A 8 0.13 17.53 15.18
CA CYS A 8 -0.20 18.87 14.63
C CYS A 8 -1.48 19.36 15.37
N PRO A 9 -1.45 20.49 16.11
CA PRO A 9 -2.57 20.89 16.96
C PRO A 9 -3.72 21.49 16.14
N GLY A 10 -4.53 20.63 15.52
CA GLY A 10 -5.85 20.98 15.01
C GLY A 10 -6.89 20.92 16.12
N SER A 11 -7.80 21.89 16.16
CA SER A 11 -8.79 22.08 17.24
C SER A 11 -9.76 20.93 17.53
N ASN A 12 -9.70 19.75 16.87
CA ASN A 12 -10.34 18.50 17.31
C ASN A 12 -9.72 17.26 16.62
N THR A 13 -8.58 16.80 17.15
CA THR A 13 -7.93 15.47 17.05
C THR A 13 -7.99 14.65 15.74
N PRO A 14 -6.95 14.77 14.89
CA PRO A 14 -6.52 13.77 13.92
C PRO A 14 -5.47 12.79 14.51
N PRO A 15 -5.13 11.70 13.78
CA PRO A 15 -4.22 10.62 14.19
C PRO A 15 -2.73 10.98 14.33
N PRO A 16 -1.91 10.13 14.99
CA PRO A 16 -0.52 10.45 15.29
C PRO A 16 0.39 10.46 14.04
N PRO A 17 1.28 11.46 13.91
CA PRO A 17 2.07 11.70 12.69
C PRO A 17 3.28 10.76 12.52
N PRO A 18 3.80 10.59 11.28
CA PRO A 18 4.99 9.80 10.99
C PRO A 18 6.29 10.43 11.53
N PRO A 19 7.39 9.65 11.66
CA PRO A 19 8.66 10.11 12.22
C PRO A 19 9.44 10.98 11.20
N GLY A 20 9.10 12.26 11.14
CA GLY A 20 9.73 13.26 10.28
C GLY A 20 9.31 14.69 10.63
N ASP A 21 8.10 14.84 11.16
CA ASP A 21 7.51 16.13 11.54
C ASP A 21 7.55 16.36 13.06
N ALA A 22 8.55 15.78 13.73
CA ALA A 22 8.78 15.98 15.15
C ALA A 22 9.30 17.42 15.39
N GLY A 23 8.52 18.21 16.12
CA GLY A 23 8.81 19.61 16.41
C GLY A 23 10.24 19.87 16.87
N LEU A 24 10.92 20.76 16.14
CA LEU A 24 12.22 21.30 16.48
C LEU A 24 12.07 22.81 16.67
N VAL A 25 12.30 23.30 17.88
CA VAL A 25 12.58 24.73 18.08
C VAL A 25 14.07 24.92 17.78
N ILE A 26 14.41 25.44 16.61
CA ILE A 26 15.77 25.98 16.37
C ILE A 26 15.70 27.49 16.61
N ASP A 27 16.50 27.97 17.56
CA ASP A 27 16.84 29.39 17.72
C ASP A 27 15.68 30.40 17.82
N GLY A 28 14.49 29.97 18.28
CA GLY A 28 13.36 30.85 18.57
C GLY A 28 12.45 31.17 17.38
N GLU A 29 12.55 30.42 16.27
CA GLU A 29 11.65 30.53 15.13
C GLU A 29 10.43 29.60 15.30
N VAL A 30 9.22 30.14 15.12
CA VAL A 30 7.97 29.36 15.12
C VAL A 30 7.89 28.66 13.77
N ILE A 31 8.02 27.33 13.77
CA ILE A 31 7.69 26.53 12.60
C ILE A 31 6.16 26.54 12.48
N ASP A 32 5.64 26.93 11.32
CA ASP A 32 4.21 26.92 11.03
C ASP A 32 3.73 25.46 10.93
N PHE A 33 2.79 25.10 11.82
CA PHE A 33 2.16 23.78 11.92
C PHE A 33 0.68 23.84 11.55
N THR A 34 0.29 24.84 10.77
CA THR A 34 -1.04 24.88 10.17
C THR A 34 -1.16 23.73 9.17
N ASP A 35 -2.33 23.09 9.13
CA ASP A 35 -2.76 22.09 8.16
C ASP A 35 -4.10 22.65 7.66
N THR A 36 -4.05 23.35 6.53
CA THR A 36 -5.13 24.25 6.08
C THR A 36 -6.28 23.47 5.43
N ASP A 37 -5.99 22.36 4.76
CA ASP A 37 -6.99 21.54 4.08
C ASP A 37 -7.43 20.30 4.89
N GLY A 38 -6.67 19.92 5.92
CA GLY A 38 -7.00 18.87 6.86
C GLY A 38 -6.68 17.47 6.36
N ASP A 39 -5.76 17.29 5.40
CA ASP A 39 -5.34 15.97 4.92
C ASP A 39 -4.37 15.25 5.88
N GLY A 40 -3.84 15.99 6.85
CA GLY A 40 -2.90 15.51 7.86
C GLY A 40 -1.42 15.81 7.57
N LEU A 41 -1.11 16.50 6.48
CA LEU A 41 0.17 17.17 6.25
C LEU A 41 0.07 18.62 6.71
N CYS A 42 1.07 19.08 7.44
CA CYS A 42 1.15 20.49 7.82
C CYS A 42 1.62 21.32 6.57
N ASP A 43 1.06 22.51 6.30
CA ASP A 43 1.23 23.34 5.09
C ASP A 43 2.70 23.50 4.63
N ARG A 44 3.61 23.62 5.60
CA ARG A 44 5.04 23.75 5.32
C ARG A 44 5.61 22.49 4.66
N THR A 45 5.17 21.32 5.10
CA THR A 45 5.58 20.02 4.53
C THR A 45 5.06 19.89 3.11
N GLU A 46 3.81 20.30 2.87
CA GLU A 46 3.21 20.32 1.55
C GLU A 46 3.97 21.23 0.58
N LEU A 47 4.25 22.47 1.00
CA LEU A 47 5.08 23.41 0.23
C LEU A 47 6.50 22.87 -0.03
N MET A 48 7.07 22.08 0.88
CA MET A 48 8.38 21.42 0.70
C MET A 48 8.30 20.25 -0.29
N TRP A 49 7.17 19.57 -0.36
CA TRP A 49 6.94 18.44 -1.27
C TRP A 49 6.40 18.90 -2.62
N GLY A 50 5.93 20.14 -2.72
CA GLY A 50 5.38 20.75 -3.92
C GLY A 50 3.87 20.54 -4.07
N THR A 51 3.20 20.02 -3.03
CA THR A 51 1.74 19.89 -2.96
C THR A 51 1.09 21.23 -2.57
N ASP A 52 -0.21 21.36 -2.80
CA ASP A 52 -0.99 22.59 -2.56
C ASP A 52 -1.69 22.52 -1.19
N PRO A 53 -1.30 23.34 -0.20
CA PRO A 53 -1.85 23.30 1.17
C PRO A 53 -3.32 23.69 1.29
N LEU A 54 -3.97 24.00 0.17
CA LEU A 54 -5.39 24.31 0.10
C LEU A 54 -6.20 23.14 -0.47
N LEU A 55 -5.56 22.04 -0.87
CA LEU A 55 -6.14 20.93 -1.59
C LEU A 55 -5.69 19.60 -0.98
N VAL A 56 -6.63 18.92 -0.33
CA VAL A 56 -6.44 17.57 0.24
C VAL A 56 -5.85 16.56 -0.77
N ASP A 57 -6.08 16.78 -2.07
CA ASP A 57 -5.61 15.99 -3.19
C ASP A 57 -5.11 16.98 -4.26
N THR A 58 -3.78 17.15 -4.35
CA THR A 58 -3.18 18.17 -5.21
C THR A 58 -3.35 17.87 -6.70
N ASP A 59 -3.24 16.59 -7.08
CA ASP A 59 -3.24 16.20 -8.49
C ASP A 59 -4.61 15.77 -9.02
N GLY A 60 -5.57 15.59 -8.13
CA GLY A 60 -6.99 15.37 -8.39
C GLY A 60 -7.33 13.94 -8.80
N ASP A 61 -6.50 12.96 -8.45
CA ASP A 61 -6.71 11.56 -8.82
C ASP A 61 -7.58 10.75 -7.82
N GLY A 62 -7.91 11.37 -6.68
CA GLY A 62 -8.82 10.86 -5.66
C GLY A 62 -8.14 10.25 -4.43
N LEU A 63 -6.81 10.28 -4.34
CA LEU A 63 -6.07 10.02 -3.10
C LEU A 63 -5.59 11.33 -2.48
N THR A 64 -5.48 11.35 -1.15
CA THR A 64 -4.94 12.55 -0.48
C THR A 64 -3.42 12.58 -0.56
N ASP A 65 -2.82 13.76 -0.53
CA ASP A 65 -1.37 13.92 -0.63
C ASP A 65 -0.65 13.13 0.48
N ARG A 66 -1.18 13.17 1.71
CA ARG A 66 -0.71 12.32 2.82
C ARG A 66 -0.70 10.84 2.47
N VAL A 67 -1.82 10.32 1.95
CA VAL A 67 -2.02 8.89 1.68
C VAL A 67 -1.04 8.42 0.62
N GLU A 68 -0.87 9.20 -0.44
CA GLU A 68 0.09 8.88 -1.49
C GLU A 68 1.52 8.85 -0.95
N ARG A 69 1.87 9.80 -0.09
CA ARG A 69 3.20 9.86 0.53
C ARG A 69 3.48 8.69 1.45
N ASP A 70 2.52 8.36 2.33
CA ASP A 70 2.63 7.22 3.23
C ASP A 70 2.75 5.91 2.44
N PHE A 71 2.07 5.82 1.29
CA PHE A 71 2.07 4.62 0.45
C PHE A 71 3.13 4.65 -0.65
N GLY A 72 3.94 5.71 -0.74
CA GLY A 72 5.02 5.84 -1.72
C GLY A 72 4.55 5.95 -3.17
N PHE A 73 3.36 6.51 -3.38
CA PHE A 73 2.82 7.07 -4.61
C PHE A 73 3.24 8.55 -4.76
N ALA A 74 2.88 9.20 -5.86
CA ALA A 74 3.38 10.49 -6.29
C ALA A 74 2.26 11.55 -6.31
N PRO A 75 2.18 12.44 -5.30
CA PRO A 75 1.06 13.38 -5.09
C PRO A 75 0.99 14.55 -6.08
N LEU A 76 1.77 14.49 -7.15
CA LEU A 76 1.84 15.50 -8.20
C LEU A 76 1.68 14.88 -9.59
N GLU A 77 1.39 13.57 -9.65
CA GLU A 77 1.33 12.78 -10.87
C GLU A 77 -0.04 12.11 -11.00
N PRO A 78 -1.00 12.76 -11.68
CA PRO A 78 -2.35 12.23 -11.78
C PRO A 78 -2.36 10.79 -12.29
N GLY A 79 -3.03 9.90 -11.55
CA GLY A 79 -3.08 8.47 -11.86
C GLY A 79 -1.93 7.69 -11.22
N SER A 80 -1.46 8.14 -10.07
CA SER A 80 -0.52 7.46 -9.18
C SER A 80 -1.25 7.16 -7.86
N PRO A 81 -1.81 5.96 -7.66
CA PRO A 81 -1.45 4.70 -8.28
C PRO A 81 -1.99 4.51 -9.69
N GLU A 82 -1.19 3.86 -10.54
CA GLU A 82 -1.70 3.42 -11.85
C GLU A 82 -2.85 2.43 -11.63
N ARG A 83 -3.77 2.32 -12.60
CA ARG A 83 -4.86 1.32 -12.54
C ARG A 83 -4.35 -0.11 -12.29
N GLY A 84 -3.13 -0.44 -12.71
CA GLY A 84 -2.50 -1.74 -12.48
C GLY A 84 -1.97 -1.97 -11.05
N ASP A 85 -1.91 -0.92 -10.23
CA ASP A 85 -1.53 -0.95 -8.81
C ASP A 85 -2.75 -1.05 -7.90
N LEU A 86 -3.96 -0.88 -8.43
CA LEU A 86 -5.20 -1.07 -7.68
C LEU A 86 -5.69 -2.52 -7.75
N ILE A 87 -6.03 -3.05 -6.59
CA ILE A 87 -6.66 -4.38 -6.45
C ILE A 87 -8.03 -4.16 -5.84
N PHE A 88 -9.09 -4.58 -6.52
CA PHE A 88 -10.44 -4.45 -6.00
C PHE A 88 -10.95 -5.77 -5.43
N MET A 89 -11.54 -5.70 -4.25
CA MET A 89 -12.25 -6.81 -3.62
C MET A 89 -13.57 -6.30 -3.06
N THR A 90 -14.62 -7.11 -3.11
CA THR A 90 -15.92 -6.76 -2.49
C THR A 90 -16.09 -7.55 -1.21
N GLU A 91 -16.51 -6.87 -0.14
CA GLU A 91 -16.88 -7.48 1.12
C GLU A 91 -18.03 -8.47 0.91
N THR A 92 -17.74 -9.74 1.13
CA THR A 92 -18.71 -10.84 1.13
C THR A 92 -18.26 -11.87 2.16
N GLU A 93 -19.13 -12.83 2.50
CA GLU A 93 -18.77 -13.91 3.45
C GLU A 93 -17.59 -14.79 2.99
N SER A 94 -17.23 -14.74 1.71
CA SER A 94 -16.19 -15.57 1.09
C SER A 94 -15.42 -14.81 0.00
N GLY A 95 -15.27 -13.49 0.16
CA GLY A 95 -14.63 -12.65 -0.84
C GLY A 95 -13.15 -12.98 -0.92
N SER A 96 -12.66 -13.32 -2.11
CA SER A 96 -11.24 -13.56 -2.35
C SER A 96 -10.78 -12.93 -3.65
N VAL A 97 -9.55 -12.43 -3.69
CA VAL A 97 -8.87 -12.01 -4.92
C VAL A 97 -7.54 -12.73 -5.03
N GLN A 98 -7.24 -13.21 -6.24
CA GLN A 98 -6.00 -13.89 -6.56
C GLN A 98 -5.21 -13.07 -7.58
N LEU A 99 -3.93 -12.82 -7.31
CA LEU A 99 -3.04 -12.05 -8.16
C LEU A 99 -1.88 -12.94 -8.61
N GLY A 100 -1.68 -13.03 -9.92
CA GLY A 100 -0.50 -13.63 -10.53
C GLY A 100 0.53 -12.55 -10.83
N ILE A 101 1.73 -12.65 -10.24
CA ILE A 101 2.83 -11.74 -10.54
C ILE A 101 3.96 -12.53 -11.20
N GLU A 102 4.35 -12.03 -12.37
CA GLU A 102 5.37 -12.64 -13.20
C GLU A 102 6.61 -11.75 -13.26
N ARG A 103 7.80 -12.34 -13.10
CA ARG A 103 9.04 -11.58 -13.23
C ARG A 103 10.16 -12.38 -13.85
N ILE A 104 10.79 -11.81 -14.88
CA ILE A 104 11.98 -12.39 -15.50
C ILE A 104 13.21 -12.01 -14.67
N VAL A 105 13.95 -13.01 -14.21
CA VAL A 105 15.23 -12.87 -13.53
C VAL A 105 16.35 -13.55 -14.35
N ARG A 106 17.60 -13.27 -13.99
CA ARG A 106 18.77 -14.01 -14.46
C ARG A 106 19.44 -14.65 -13.26
N GLY A 107 19.30 -15.95 -13.11
CA GLY A 107 19.85 -16.68 -11.97
C GLY A 107 21.12 -17.46 -12.31
N GLU A 108 21.91 -17.71 -11.27
CA GLU A 108 23.14 -18.50 -11.26
C GLU A 108 23.08 -19.66 -10.26
N GLY A 109 21.86 -20.01 -9.83
CA GLY A 109 21.56 -21.08 -8.87
C GLY A 109 20.94 -20.60 -7.56
N GLU A 110 20.50 -19.35 -7.48
CA GLU A 110 19.97 -18.78 -6.23
C GLU A 110 18.49 -19.13 -6.00
N THR A 111 18.04 -18.92 -4.77
CA THR A 111 16.62 -19.06 -4.39
C THR A 111 15.93 -17.71 -4.39
N TYR A 112 14.70 -17.67 -4.89
CA TYR A 112 13.88 -16.47 -4.96
C TYR A 112 12.56 -16.67 -4.22
N THR A 113 12.26 -15.75 -3.31
CA THR A 113 11.00 -15.70 -2.56
C THR A 113 10.16 -14.53 -3.04
N GLY A 114 8.90 -14.77 -3.41
CA GLY A 114 7.96 -13.75 -3.86
C GLY A 114 6.76 -13.66 -2.93
N GLY A 115 6.25 -12.45 -2.68
CA GLY A 115 5.05 -12.32 -1.87
C GLY A 115 4.63 -10.88 -1.59
N PHE A 116 3.37 -10.74 -1.20
CA PHE A 116 2.83 -9.50 -0.64
C PHE A 116 3.09 -9.41 0.86
N GLU A 117 3.37 -8.20 1.30
CA GLU A 117 3.48 -7.82 2.70
C GLU A 117 2.60 -6.59 2.94
N ALA A 118 1.82 -6.63 4.01
CA ALA A 118 1.03 -5.49 4.45
C ALA A 118 1.96 -4.36 4.86
N LEU A 119 1.65 -3.14 4.43
CA LEU A 119 2.28 -1.95 4.99
C LEU A 119 1.43 -1.48 6.18
N PRO A 120 2.07 -1.07 7.29
CA PRO A 120 1.33 -0.56 8.43
C PRO A 120 0.57 0.71 8.02
N VAL A 121 -0.66 0.83 8.52
CA VAL A 121 -1.45 2.05 8.42
C VAL A 121 -1.81 2.44 9.82
N ASP A 122 -1.34 3.61 10.26
CA ASP A 122 -1.52 4.07 11.65
C ASP A 122 -2.98 4.51 11.98
N ASP A 123 -3.90 4.33 11.02
CA ASP A 123 -5.23 4.97 11.03
C ASP A 123 -6.45 4.07 10.79
N LEU A 124 -6.27 2.82 10.40
CA LEU A 124 -7.40 1.96 10.09
C LEU A 124 -7.89 1.27 11.38
N LEU A 125 -8.80 1.95 12.08
CA LEU A 125 -9.38 1.62 13.38
C LEU A 125 -9.95 0.21 13.62
N ASP A 126 -9.80 -0.81 12.77
CA ASP A 126 -10.23 -2.17 13.18
C ASP A 126 -9.75 -3.40 12.38
N VAL A 127 -8.96 -3.28 11.31
CA VAL A 127 -8.33 -4.46 10.66
C VAL A 127 -6.94 -4.08 10.16
N ASP A 128 -5.93 -4.73 10.73
CA ASP A 128 -4.59 -4.79 10.13
C ASP A 128 -4.72 -5.37 8.72
N ALA A 129 -4.16 -4.68 7.72
CA ALA A 129 -4.11 -5.15 6.34
C ALA A 129 -3.61 -6.60 6.29
N GLY A 130 -2.66 -6.98 7.14
CA GLY A 130 -2.12 -8.34 7.24
C GLY A 130 -3.18 -9.43 7.40
N GLY A 131 -4.31 -9.14 8.06
CA GLY A 131 -5.41 -10.09 8.26
C GLY A 131 -6.15 -10.49 6.97
N LEU A 132 -5.95 -9.76 5.87
CA LEU A 132 -6.52 -10.08 4.56
C LEU A 132 -5.65 -11.04 3.75
N LEU A 133 -4.36 -11.17 4.06
CA LEU A 133 -3.46 -12.06 3.33
C LEU A 133 -3.73 -13.51 3.73
N GLU A 134 -4.20 -14.31 2.79
CA GLU A 134 -4.45 -15.74 2.99
C GLU A 134 -3.20 -16.56 2.68
N ALA A 135 -2.56 -16.30 1.52
CA ALA A 135 -1.39 -17.04 1.10
C ALA A 135 -0.54 -16.27 0.08
N ASN A 136 0.78 -16.44 0.17
CA ASN A 136 1.72 -16.21 -0.92
C ASN A 136 2.22 -17.58 -1.40
N LEU A 137 2.16 -17.83 -2.71
CA LEU A 137 2.49 -19.12 -3.29
C LEU A 137 3.46 -18.95 -4.46
N ALA A 138 4.47 -19.82 -4.52
CA ALA A 138 5.24 -19.99 -5.74
C ALA A 138 4.51 -20.94 -6.68
N SER A 139 4.01 -20.43 -7.80
CA SER A 139 3.14 -21.18 -8.70
C SER A 139 3.90 -21.81 -9.86
N GLY A 140 5.06 -21.26 -10.24
CA GLY A 140 5.92 -21.91 -11.21
C GLY A 140 7.06 -21.04 -11.74
N ALA A 141 7.76 -21.60 -12.72
CA ALA A 141 8.81 -20.91 -13.46
C ALA A 141 8.84 -21.37 -14.92
N ILE A 142 9.23 -20.47 -15.82
CA ILE A 142 9.30 -20.69 -17.26
C ILE A 142 10.67 -20.22 -17.76
N PRO A 143 11.51 -21.08 -18.35
CA PRO A 143 11.33 -22.53 -18.49
C PRO A 143 11.37 -23.27 -17.15
N ARG A 144 10.69 -24.41 -17.03
CA ARG A 144 10.65 -25.19 -15.77
C ARG A 144 11.99 -25.89 -15.51
N GLU A 145 12.71 -26.25 -16.56
CA GLU A 145 14.04 -26.86 -16.50
C GLU A 145 15.13 -25.93 -15.94
N ASN A 146 14.85 -24.63 -15.86
CA ASN A 146 15.77 -23.65 -15.31
C ASN A 146 15.69 -23.53 -13.78
N VAL A 147 14.82 -24.30 -13.12
CA VAL A 147 14.68 -24.27 -11.66
C VAL A 147 14.82 -25.67 -11.08
N PHE A 148 15.44 -25.77 -9.92
CA PHE A 148 15.61 -27.04 -9.24
C PHE A 148 14.31 -27.52 -8.57
N GLU A 149 13.66 -26.61 -7.84
CA GLU A 149 12.47 -26.94 -7.04
C GLU A 149 11.56 -25.72 -6.92
N VAL A 150 10.24 -25.96 -6.87
CA VAL A 150 9.24 -24.95 -6.51
C VAL A 150 8.60 -25.39 -5.20
N ARG A 151 8.83 -24.62 -4.13
CA ARG A 151 8.23 -24.81 -2.81
C ARG A 151 7.07 -23.85 -2.68
N ALA A 152 5.90 -24.31 -3.14
CA ALA A 152 4.72 -23.47 -3.28
C ALA A 152 4.35 -22.74 -1.99
N GLU A 153 4.18 -23.47 -0.87
CA GLU A 153 3.73 -22.91 0.42
C GLU A 153 4.77 -22.02 1.11
N GLU A 154 6.05 -22.15 0.76
CA GLU A 154 7.12 -21.26 1.24
C GLU A 154 7.31 -20.03 0.33
N ALA A 155 6.51 -19.93 -0.73
CA ALA A 155 6.65 -18.96 -1.79
C ALA A 155 8.07 -18.89 -2.39
N GLN A 156 8.76 -20.04 -2.45
CA GLN A 156 10.15 -20.15 -2.89
C GLN A 156 10.29 -20.87 -4.23
N ILE A 157 11.14 -20.33 -5.09
CA ILE A 157 11.65 -20.98 -6.30
C ILE A 157 13.15 -21.15 -6.11
N VAL A 158 13.58 -22.40 -5.98
CA VAL A 158 14.94 -22.79 -5.54
C VAL A 158 15.79 -23.14 -6.76
N GLY A 159 17.03 -22.66 -6.77
CA GLY A 159 18.03 -23.04 -7.76
C GLY A 159 17.69 -22.53 -9.15
N VAL A 160 17.48 -21.21 -9.30
CA VAL A 160 17.13 -20.60 -10.58
C VAL A 160 18.37 -20.33 -11.42
N PHE A 161 18.37 -20.79 -12.68
CA PHE A 161 19.46 -20.60 -13.64
C PHE A 161 19.00 -19.86 -14.89
N GLY A 162 19.91 -19.12 -15.52
CA GLY A 162 19.66 -18.47 -16.81
C GLY A 162 18.52 -17.46 -16.75
N ARG A 163 17.98 -17.09 -17.92
CA ARG A 163 16.84 -16.18 -18.01
C ARG A 163 15.55 -16.97 -17.74
N THR A 164 14.89 -16.65 -16.64
CA THR A 164 13.74 -17.42 -16.15
C THR A 164 12.64 -16.49 -15.67
N GLN A 165 11.42 -16.73 -16.12
CA GLN A 165 10.23 -16.07 -15.64
C GLN A 165 9.72 -16.81 -14.42
N LEU A 166 9.67 -16.12 -13.29
CA LEU A 166 9.11 -16.59 -12.03
C LEU A 166 7.62 -16.22 -11.98
N VAL A 167 6.79 -17.12 -11.49
CA VAL A 167 5.34 -16.92 -11.36
C VAL A 167 4.94 -17.19 -9.91
N TYR A 168 4.35 -16.18 -9.29
CA TYR A 168 3.85 -16.26 -7.94
C TYR A 168 2.37 -15.91 -7.93
N GLU A 169 1.63 -16.53 -7.02
CA GLU A 169 0.24 -16.22 -6.78
C GLU A 169 0.03 -15.78 -5.35
N THR A 170 -0.72 -14.70 -5.17
CA THR A 170 -1.14 -14.26 -3.85
C THR A 170 -2.65 -14.29 -3.76
N ARG A 171 -3.14 -14.75 -2.62
CA ARG A 171 -4.57 -14.80 -2.29
C ARG A 171 -4.85 -13.89 -1.12
N PHE A 172 -5.84 -13.04 -1.30
CA PHE A 172 -6.43 -12.27 -0.23
C PHE A 172 -7.84 -12.78 0.02
N ALA A 173 -8.26 -12.84 1.28
CA ALA A 173 -9.58 -13.27 1.65
C ALA A 173 -10.16 -12.45 2.80
N PHE A 174 -11.48 -12.22 2.75
CA PHE A 174 -12.23 -11.67 3.87
C PHE A 174 -12.69 -12.78 4.81
N GLY A 175 -12.28 -12.71 6.08
CA GLY A 175 -12.94 -13.42 7.15
C GLY A 175 -14.30 -12.79 7.48
N ARG A 176 -15.28 -13.59 7.91
CA ARG A 176 -16.57 -13.08 8.40
C ARG A 176 -16.34 -12.05 9.51
N ASN A 177 -16.58 -10.76 9.26
CA ASN A 177 -17.00 -9.80 10.30
C ASN A 177 -17.43 -8.44 9.72
N VAL A 178 -18.62 -8.04 10.19
CA VAL A 178 -19.34 -6.75 10.13
C VAL A 178 -19.34 -6.04 8.77
N PRO A 179 -20.47 -6.02 8.04
CA PRO A 179 -20.59 -5.22 6.81
C PRO A 179 -20.22 -3.78 7.11
N ARG A 180 -19.23 -3.25 6.41
CA ARG A 180 -18.77 -1.88 6.61
C ARG A 180 -19.58 -0.98 5.69
N LEU A 181 -19.86 0.24 6.14
CA LEU A 181 -20.69 1.17 5.40
C LEU A 181 -19.91 1.95 4.32
N CYS A 182 -18.58 1.82 4.30
CA CYS A 182 -17.65 2.55 3.44
C CYS A 182 -16.61 1.65 2.79
N ALA A 183 -16.06 2.11 1.66
CA ALA A 183 -14.90 1.49 1.04
C ALA A 183 -13.65 1.70 1.91
N ARG A 184 -12.66 0.82 1.80
CA ARG A 184 -11.37 0.95 2.49
C ARG A 184 -10.23 0.64 1.55
N ALA A 185 -9.13 1.36 1.71
CA ALA A 185 -7.92 1.13 0.95
C ALA A 185 -6.81 0.64 1.89
N TYR A 186 -6.15 -0.43 1.51
CA TYR A 186 -5.07 -1.05 2.28
C TYR A 186 -3.79 -1.03 1.43
N PRO A 187 -2.69 -0.43 1.90
CA PRO A 187 -1.44 -0.42 1.18
C PRO A 187 -0.72 -1.76 1.33
N TRP A 188 -0.16 -2.22 0.23
CA TRP A 188 0.67 -3.41 0.22
C TRP A 188 1.92 -3.18 -0.62
N ARG A 189 2.97 -3.92 -0.28
CA ARG A 189 4.10 -4.10 -1.19
C ARG A 189 4.17 -5.54 -1.63
N TYR A 190 4.44 -5.75 -2.91
CA TYR A 190 4.88 -7.02 -3.43
C TYR A 190 6.38 -6.97 -3.69
N ALA A 191 7.10 -7.96 -3.16
CA ALA A 191 8.53 -8.07 -3.35
C ALA A 191 8.91 -9.44 -3.89
N ILE A 192 9.94 -9.48 -4.74
CA ILE A 192 10.70 -10.71 -5.02
C ILE A 192 12.11 -10.47 -4.51
N LYS A 193 12.55 -11.36 -3.64
CA LYS A 193 13.81 -11.28 -2.92
C LYS A 193 14.64 -12.52 -3.19
N ARG A 194 15.93 -12.32 -3.45
CA ARG A 194 16.91 -13.40 -3.54
C ARG A 194 17.39 -13.80 -2.14
N ASP A 195 17.83 -15.04 -1.98
CA ASP A 195 18.32 -15.60 -0.72
C ASP A 195 19.44 -14.79 -0.03
N ASP A 196 20.28 -14.09 -0.79
CA ASP A 196 21.32 -13.18 -0.29
C ASP A 196 20.79 -11.84 0.25
N GLY A 197 19.48 -11.60 0.16
CA GLY A 197 18.86 -10.39 0.67
C GLY A 197 18.44 -9.38 -0.41
N VAL A 198 18.91 -9.54 -1.65
CA VAL A 198 18.71 -8.55 -2.70
C VAL A 198 17.26 -8.54 -3.18
N LEU A 199 16.64 -7.36 -3.17
CA LEU A 199 15.34 -7.13 -3.81
C LEU A 199 15.54 -7.05 -5.32
N VAL A 200 14.95 -8.00 -6.05
CA VAL A 200 14.99 -8.03 -7.52
C VAL A 200 13.72 -7.45 -8.15
N TYR A 201 12.66 -7.32 -7.34
CA TYR A 201 11.43 -6.65 -7.72
C TYR A 201 10.74 -6.07 -6.50
N LEU A 202 10.18 -4.87 -6.64
CA LEU A 202 9.33 -4.23 -5.65
C LEU A 202 8.25 -3.46 -6.41
N ARG A 203 6.99 -3.64 -6.03
CA ARG A 203 5.86 -2.86 -6.53
C ARG A 203 4.88 -2.62 -5.40
N ARG A 204 4.29 -1.43 -5.33
CA ARG A 204 3.28 -1.08 -4.34
C ARG A 204 1.90 -1.17 -4.96
N PHE A 205 0.95 -1.56 -4.13
CA PHE A 205 -0.43 -1.74 -4.53
C PHE A 205 -1.35 -1.19 -3.46
N LEU A 206 -2.55 -0.79 -3.89
CA LEU A 206 -3.62 -0.41 -3.00
C LEU A 206 -4.77 -1.41 -3.17
N LEU A 207 -5.03 -2.19 -2.13
CA LEU A 207 -6.16 -3.10 -2.07
C LEU A 207 -7.39 -2.31 -1.62
N VAL A 208 -8.28 -2.02 -2.56
CA VAL A 208 -9.54 -1.33 -2.35
C VAL A 208 -10.65 -2.34 -2.11
N VAL A 209 -11.27 -2.20 -0.96
CA VAL A 209 -12.28 -3.08 -0.41
C VAL A 209 -13.60 -2.35 -0.45
N LEU A 210 -14.52 -2.82 -1.28
CA LEU A 210 -15.83 -2.20 -1.47
C LEU A 210 -16.87 -2.87 -0.56
N PRO A 211 -17.77 -2.10 0.07
CA PRO A 211 -18.83 -2.66 0.88
C PRO A 211 -19.84 -3.41 0.00
N GLN A 212 -20.54 -4.37 0.59
CA GLN A 212 -21.48 -5.22 -0.13
C GLN A 212 -22.57 -4.37 -0.83
N GLY A 213 -22.75 -4.58 -2.14
CA GLY A 213 -23.79 -3.89 -2.92
C GLY A 213 -23.36 -2.57 -3.56
N ARG A 214 -22.11 -2.11 -3.38
CA ARG A 214 -21.51 -1.03 -4.19
C ARG A 214 -20.74 -1.62 -5.37
N ARG A 215 -20.94 -1.05 -6.56
CA ARG A 215 -20.04 -1.21 -7.72
C ARG A 215 -19.46 0.17 -8.02
N ILE A 216 -18.15 0.27 -8.16
CA ILE A 216 -17.51 1.43 -8.79
C ILE A 216 -17.35 1.07 -10.26
N ASP A 217 -17.95 1.85 -11.16
CA ASP A 217 -17.74 1.63 -12.59
C ASP A 217 -16.33 2.11 -12.94
N THR A 218 -15.57 1.34 -13.71
CA THR A 218 -14.14 1.64 -13.95
C THR A 218 -13.90 2.90 -14.80
N ALA A 219 -14.99 3.50 -15.30
CA ALA A 219 -15.01 4.77 -16.02
C ALA A 219 -15.38 5.97 -15.13
N GLU A 220 -15.71 5.74 -13.85
CA GLU A 220 -16.11 6.75 -12.86
C GLU A 220 -15.05 6.85 -11.76
N TRP A 221 -13.81 7.13 -12.15
CA TRP A 221 -12.82 7.64 -11.20
C TRP A 221 -13.16 9.10 -10.88
N CYS A 222 -14.23 9.25 -10.12
CA CYS A 222 -14.45 10.34 -9.20
C CYS A 222 -14.95 9.63 -7.96
N VAL A 223 -14.21 9.71 -6.85
CA VAL A 223 -14.71 9.25 -5.56
C VAL A 223 -16.09 9.87 -5.37
N PRO A 224 -17.18 9.08 -5.23
CA PRO A 224 -18.51 9.66 -5.09
C PRO A 224 -18.54 10.40 -3.76
N GLU A 225 -18.52 11.73 -3.84
CA GLU A 225 -18.82 12.70 -2.79
C GLU A 225 -18.41 12.26 -1.37
N GLY A 226 -17.17 12.65 -1.00
CA GLY A 226 -16.74 12.93 0.36
C GLY A 226 -17.26 11.98 1.44
N GLY A 227 -16.53 10.89 1.71
CA GLY A 227 -16.75 10.13 2.93
C GLY A 227 -16.07 8.77 2.98
N CYS A 228 -15.10 8.68 3.89
CA CYS A 228 -14.25 7.55 4.29
C CYS A 228 -13.12 7.18 3.33
N ILE A 229 -12.10 8.04 3.34
CA ILE A 229 -10.83 7.73 4.03
C ILE A 229 -10.93 8.40 5.41
#